data_AF-A0A1Q5S5I1-F1
#
_entry.id   AF-A0A1Q5S5I1-F1
#
_cell.length_a   1.000
_cell.length_b   1.000
_cell.length_c   1.000
_cell.angle_alpha   90.00
_cell.angle_beta   90.00
_cell.angle_gamma   90.00
#
_symmetry.space_group_name_H-M   'P 1'
#
loop_
_entity.id
_entity.type
_entity.pdbx_description
1 polymer ?
#
loop_
_entity_poly.entity_id
_entity_poly.type
_entity_poly.pdbx_seq_one_letter_code
_entity_poly.pdbx_strand_id
1 'polypeptide(L)'
;RSDCGKLFPNWATDPDKVEVLSLREACNKIIHATDIRFDVEVPDAAINPDEEGAYYQPRLYLYGSKGRNDWRAELSLIDFARWGAVAFKWFAFLK
;
A
#
# COMPACT_ATOMS: atom_id res chain seq x y z
N ARG A 1 2.38 14.80 8.12
CA ARG A 1 2.76 14.16 6.85
C ARG A 1 1.73 13.07 6.57
N SER A 2 1.18 12.99 5.36
CA SER A 2 0.22 11.96 4.96
C SER A 2 0.93 10.66 4.60
N ASP A 3 1.62 10.09 5.57
CA ASP A 3 2.34 8.83 5.42
C ASP A 3 1.35 7.68 5.22
N CYS A 4 1.42 7.03 4.07
CA CYS A 4 0.59 5.89 3.69
C CYS A 4 1.41 4.60 3.53
N GLY A 5 2.70 4.60 3.89
CA GLY A 5 3.58 3.45 3.79
C GLY A 5 4.94 3.77 3.15
N LYS A 6 5.48 2.82 2.39
CA LYS A 6 6.85 2.87 1.87
C LYS A 6 6.90 2.79 0.36
N LEU A 7 7.83 3.53 -0.24
CA LEU A 7 8.16 3.47 -1.65
C LEU A 7 9.62 3.02 -1.82
N PHE A 8 9.81 2.05 -2.70
CA PHE A 8 11.09 1.57 -3.17
C PHE A 8 11.20 1.96 -4.65
N PRO A 9 11.82 3.12 -4.98
CA PRO A 9 11.76 3.70 -6.32
C PRO A 9 12.62 2.96 -7.35
N ASN A 10 13.60 2.19 -6.89
CA ASN A 10 14.55 1.43 -7.70
C ASN A 10 14.61 -0.01 -7.18
N TRP A 11 13.45 -0.64 -7.00
CA TRP A 11 13.32 -1.91 -6.28
C TRP A 11 14.25 -3.02 -6.79
N ALA A 12 14.48 -3.10 -8.10
CA ALA A 12 15.34 -4.12 -8.70
C ALA A 12 16.84 -3.84 -8.54
N THR A 13 17.27 -2.59 -8.41
CA THR A 13 18.69 -2.18 -8.46
C THR A 13 19.22 -1.63 -7.14
N ASP A 14 18.34 -1.12 -6.29
CA ASP A 14 18.65 -0.51 -5.00
C ASP A 14 17.45 -0.71 -4.04
N PRO A 15 17.26 -1.95 -3.52
CA PRO A 15 16.12 -2.30 -2.68
C PRO A 15 16.17 -1.67 -1.28
N ASP A 16 17.34 -1.20 -0.84
CA ASP A 16 17.52 -0.57 0.46
C ASP A 16 17.13 0.92 0.45
N LYS A 17 17.04 1.53 -0.74
CA LYS A 17 16.54 2.89 -0.87
C LYS A 17 15.02 2.92 -0.64
N VAL A 18 14.65 3.50 0.50
CA VAL A 18 13.24 3.64 0.92
C VAL A 18 12.87 5.10 1.08
N GLU A 19 11.72 5.47 0.53
CA GLU A 19 11.10 6.78 0.65
C GLU A 19 9.71 6.65 1.30
N VAL A 20 9.22 7.73 1.91
CA VAL A 20 7.86 7.77 2.47
C VAL A 20 6.84 7.83 1.33
N LEU A 21 5.86 6.92 1.34
CA LEU A 21 4.76 6.92 0.40
C LEU A 21 3.68 7.91 0.87
N SER A 22 3.76 9.16 0.40
CA SER A 22 2.72 10.16 0.69
C SER A 22 1.37 9.78 0.06
N LEU A 23 0.25 10.35 0.53
CA LEU A 23 -1.07 10.14 -0.08
C LEU A 23 -1.10 10.42 -1.60
N ARG A 24 -0.45 11.49 -2.06
CA ARG A 24 -0.37 11.81 -3.50
C ARG A 24 0.42 10.75 -4.27
N GLU A 25 1.57 10.34 -3.72
CA GLU A 25 2.37 9.26 -4.31
C GLU A 25 1.60 7.94 -4.32
N ALA A 26 0.91 7.59 -3.23
CA ALA A 26 0.06 6.40 -3.15
C ALA A 26 -0.99 6.40 -4.27
N CYS A 27 -1.74 7.49 -4.46
CA CYS A 27 -2.68 7.61 -5.58
C CYS A 27 -2.00 7.43 -6.94
N ASN A 28 -0.84 8.07 -7.16
CA ASN A 28 -0.07 7.92 -8.40
C ASN A 28 0.35 6.46 -8.62
N LYS A 29 0.85 5.77 -7.58
CA LYS A 29 1.27 4.36 -7.68
C LYS A 29 0.10 3.44 -7.94
N ILE A 30 -1.06 3.67 -7.32
CA ILE A 30 -2.28 2.89 -7.58
C ILE A 30 -2.67 2.98 -9.06
N ILE A 31 -2.69 4.19 -9.64
CA ILE A 31 -3.09 4.40 -11.05
C ILE A 31 -2.08 3.79 -12.03
N HIS A 32 -0.80 3.73 -11.66
CA HIS A 32 0.28 3.24 -12.52
C HIS A 32 0.75 1.82 -12.20
N ALA A 33 0.08 1.12 -11.26
CA ALA A 33 0.46 -0.24 -10.89
C ALA A 33 0.18 -1.20 -12.05
N THR A 34 1.14 -2.07 -12.34
CA THR A 34 1.01 -3.16 -13.31
C THR A 34 0.73 -4.50 -12.63
N ASP A 35 1.09 -4.63 -11.35
CA ASP A 35 0.79 -5.80 -10.52
C ASP A 35 0.42 -5.34 -9.10
N ILE A 36 -0.54 -6.03 -8.51
CA ILE A 36 -1.07 -5.76 -7.16
C ILE A 36 -1.11 -7.08 -6.39
N ARG A 37 -0.42 -7.13 -5.26
CA ARG A 37 -0.39 -8.30 -4.38
C ARG A 37 -0.85 -7.95 -2.97
N PHE A 38 -1.35 -8.97 -2.29
CA PHE A 38 -1.89 -8.90 -0.94
C PHE A 38 -1.42 -10.13 -0.17
N ASP A 39 -1.06 -9.94 1.10
CA ASP A 39 -0.72 -11.05 1.98
C ASP A 39 -2.01 -11.63 2.57
N VAL A 40 -2.10 -12.96 2.55
CA VAL A 40 -3.19 -13.71 3.16
C VAL A 40 -2.61 -14.52 4.30
N GLU A 41 -3.18 -14.37 5.49
CA GLU A 41 -2.84 -15.16 6.65
C GLU A 41 -3.91 -16.22 6.88
N VAL A 42 -3.43 -17.43 7.18
CA VAL A 42 -4.26 -18.55 7.61
C VAL A 42 -3.90 -18.80 9.07
N PRO A 43 -4.84 -18.64 10.01
CA PRO A 43 -4.61 -18.93 11.42
C PRO A 43 -4.04 -20.33 11.61
N ASP A 44 -3.06 -20.46 12.50
CA ASP A 44 -2.60 -21.78 12.92
C ASP A 44 -3.62 -22.37 13.89
N ALA A 45 -4.35 -23.38 13.43
CA ALA A 45 -5.37 -24.08 14.22
C ALA A 45 -4.79 -24.74 15.50
N ALA A 46 -3.47 -24.98 15.55
CA ALA A 46 -2.82 -25.48 16.77
C ALA A 46 -2.64 -24.38 17.83
N ILE A 47 -2.62 -23.11 17.43
CA ILE A 47 -2.43 -21.95 18.32
C ILE A 47 -3.78 -21.31 18.66
N ASN A 48 -4.64 -21.12 17.66
CA ASN A 48 -5.96 -20.49 17.78
C ASN A 48 -7.03 -21.40 17.15
N PRO A 49 -7.49 -22.44 17.86
CA PRO A 49 -8.45 -23.42 17.32
C PRO A 49 -9.83 -22.82 17.01
N ASP A 50 -10.16 -21.67 17.60
CA ASP A 50 -11.44 -20.97 17.40
C ASP A 50 -11.40 -19.95 16.24
N GLU A 51 -10.20 -19.64 15.70
CA GLU A 51 -10.07 -18.76 14.54
C GLU A 51 -10.16 -19.57 13.25
N GLU A 52 -11.31 -19.53 12.60
CA GLU A 52 -11.52 -20.11 11.27
C GLU A 52 -11.41 -19.07 10.15
N GLY A 53 -10.79 -19.49 9.04
CA GLY A 53 -10.79 -18.75 7.77
C GLY A 53 -9.51 -17.97 7.50
N ALA A 54 -9.23 -17.76 6.20
CA ALA A 54 -8.11 -16.96 5.75
C ALA A 54 -8.49 -15.47 5.72
N TYR A 55 -7.62 -14.59 6.19
CA TYR A 55 -7.85 -13.14 6.17
C TYR A 55 -6.72 -12.39 5.47
N TYR A 56 -7.06 -11.25 4.87
CA TYR A 56 -6.08 -10.37 4.24
C TYR A 56 -5.43 -9.47 5.26
N GLN A 57 -4.11 -9.35 5.20
CA GLN A 57 -3.40 -8.31 5.93
C GLN A 57 -3.79 -6.93 5.37
N PRO A 58 -3.86 -5.86 6.19
CA PRO A 58 -4.23 -4.51 5.76
C PRO A 58 -3.07 -3.79 5.03
N ARG A 59 -2.28 -4.56 4.27
CA ARG A 59 -1.13 -4.10 3.49
C ARG A 59 -1.27 -4.59 2.06
N LEU A 60 -0.95 -3.70 1.13
CA LEU A 60 -1.04 -3.96 -0.29
C LEU A 60 0.31 -3.63 -0.95
N TYR A 61 0.78 -4.51 -1.82
CA TYR A 61 2.04 -4.34 -2.54
C TYR A 61 1.74 -3.97 -3.97
N LEU A 62 2.16 -2.78 -4.36
CA LEU A 62 2.01 -2.27 -5.72
C LEU A 62 3.35 -2.39 -6.42
N TYR A 63 3.31 -2.85 -7.67
CA TYR A 63 4.50 -2.91 -8.53
C TYR A 63 4.22 -2.18 -9.83
N GLY A 64 5.27 -1.59 -10.38
CA GLY A 64 5.23 -1.03 -11.73
C GLY A 64 6.58 -0.48 -12.14
N SER A 65 6.62 0.17 -13.29
CA SER A 65 7.85 0.73 -13.85
C SER A 65 7.66 2.19 -14.24
N LYS A 66 8.71 3.00 -14.12
CA LYS A 66 8.78 4.35 -14.71
C LYS A 66 10.06 4.47 -15.54
N GLY A 67 9.92 4.46 -16.86
CA GLY A 67 11.08 4.41 -17.75
C GLY A 67 11.81 3.09 -17.59
N ARG A 68 13.06 3.13 -17.13
CA ARG A 68 13.90 1.93 -16.89
C ARG A 68 13.97 1.51 -15.41
N ASN A 69 13.22 2.19 -14.53
CA ASN A 69 13.28 1.93 -13.10
C ASN A 69 12.00 1.24 -12.63
N ASP A 70 12.16 0.03 -12.12
CA ASP A 70 11.10 -0.70 -11.44
C ASP A 70 10.93 -0.17 -10.03
N TRP A 71 9.68 0.04 -9.63
CA TRP A 71 9.32 0.49 -8.31
C TRP A 71 8.39 -0.53 -7.64
N ARG A 72 8.50 -0.60 -6.31
CA ARG A 72 7.59 -1.32 -5.42
C ARG A 72 7.08 -0.34 -4.38
N ALA A 73 5.81 -0.43 -4.02
CA ALA A 73 5.27 0.32 -2.90
C ALA A 73 4.55 -0.62 -1.93
N GLU A 74 4.81 -0.42 -0.63
CA GLU A 74 4.08 -1.06 0.47
C GLU A 74 3.06 -0.06 0.99
N LEU A 75 1.79 -0.27 0.69
CA LEU A 75 0.68 0.60 1.06
C LEU A 75 0.01 0.09 2.34
N SER A 76 -0.13 0.96 3.35
CA SER A 76 -1.01 0.75 4.51
C SER A 76 -2.43 1.16 4.12
N LEU A 77 -3.35 0.19 4.05
CA LEU A 77 -4.75 0.47 3.70
C LEU A 77 -5.42 1.34 4.75
N ILE A 78 -5.07 1.16 6.02
CA ILE A 78 -5.62 1.92 7.14
C ILE A 78 -5.20 3.39 7.06
N ASP A 79 -3.90 3.65 6.86
CA ASP A 79 -3.40 5.03 6.81
C ASP A 79 -3.85 5.72 5.52
N PHE A 80 -3.85 5.01 4.39
CA PHE A 80 -4.39 5.53 3.14
C PHE A 80 -5.86 5.94 3.27
N ALA A 81 -6.70 5.07 3.85
CA ALA A 81 -8.12 5.38 4.07
C ALA A 81 -8.31 6.56 5.04
N ARG A 82 -7.52 6.62 6.12
CA ARG A 82 -7.56 7.74 7.08
C ARG A 82 -7.22 9.07 6.41
N TRP A 83 -6.10 9.13 5.68
CA TRP A 83 -5.68 10.36 5.00
C TRP A 83 -6.59 10.72 3.84
N GLY A 84 -7.06 9.72 3.09
CA GLY A 84 -8.07 9.89 2.05
C GLY A 84 -9.36 10.48 2.59
N ALA A 85 -9.89 9.97 3.70
CA ALA A 85 -11.09 10.52 4.32
C ALA A 85 -10.94 12.00 4.70
N VAL A 86 -9.79 12.40 5.25
CA VAL A 86 -9.51 13.82 5.57
C VAL A 86 -9.42 14.67 4.30
N ALA A 87 -8.69 14.21 3.30
CA ALA A 87 -8.45 14.97 2.07
C ALA A 87 -9.69 15.05 1.17
N PHE A 88 -10.42 13.95 1.01
CA PHE A 88 -11.58 13.86 0.12
C PHE A 88 -12.85 14.43 0.75
N LYS A 89 -12.95 14.49 2.08
CA LYS A 89 -14.03 15.24 2.75
C LYS A 89 -13.99 16.71 2.35
N TRP A 90 -12.82 17.32 2.25
CA TRP A 90 -12.69 18.71 1.76
C TRP A 90 -13.15 18.89 0.31
N PHE A 91 -12.91 17.91 -0.57
CA PHE A 91 -13.43 17.94 -1.94
C PHE A 91 -14.96 17.84 -2.01
N ALA A 92 -15.59 17.16 -1.05
CA ALA A 92 -17.05 17.06 -0.98
C ALA A 92 -17.73 18.35 -0.49
N PHE A 93 -17.02 19.23 0.23
CA PHE A 93 -17.55 20.52 0.72
C PHE A 93 -17.21 21.72 -0.19
N LEU A 94 -16.45 21.50 -1.27
CA LEU A 94 -16.08 22.51 -2.26
C LEU A 94 -16.83 22.38 -3.60
N LYS A 95 -17.84 21.50 -3.65
CA LYS A 95 -18.87 21.46 -4.71
C LYS A 95 -20.17 22.04 -4.17
#